data_AF-A0A7S2XCN1-F1
#
_entry.id   AF-A0A7S2XCN1-F1
#
_cell.length_a   1.000
_cell.length_b   1.000
_cell.length_c   1.000
_cell.angle_alpha   90.00
_cell.angle_beta   90.00
_cell.angle_gamma   90.00
#
_symmetry.space_group_name_H-M   'P 1'
#
loop_
_entity.id
_entity.type
_entity.pdbx_description
1 polymer ?
#
loop_
_entity_poly.entity_id
_entity_poly.type
_entity_poly.pdbx_seq_one_letter_code
_entity_poly.pdbx_strand_id
1 'polypeptide(L)'
;ALKKALPYMDFLFGNESEAAEFGKMMKYKETDVPTIAALASKEESVSGKKRTVVFTQGSSFTCVAVDGKVTKYAVPKLEAKKIVDVNGAGDAFVGGFLSLALKGADIATCVDAGHYSAQVIIQTSGTSLNGKPSYKEAKAEVQE
;
A
#
# COMPACT_ATOMS: atom_id res chain seq x y z
N ALA A 1 2.29 22.08 -2.60
CA ALA A 1 3.56 21.35 -2.61
C ALA A 1 3.41 19.97 -3.28
N LEU A 2 2.51 19.10 -2.79
CA LEU A 2 2.32 17.73 -3.30
C LEU A 2 2.14 17.61 -4.82
N LYS A 3 1.24 18.41 -5.44
CA LYS A 3 1.05 18.39 -6.91
C LYS A 3 2.32 18.67 -7.72
N LYS A 4 3.25 19.47 -7.19
CA LYS A 4 4.53 19.78 -7.86
C LYS A 4 5.52 18.62 -7.73
N ALA A 5 5.42 17.82 -6.68
CA ALA A 5 6.28 16.67 -6.43
C ALA A 5 5.76 15.40 -7.12
N LEU A 6 4.44 15.29 -7.33
CA LEU A 6 3.78 14.12 -7.91
C LEU A 6 4.46 13.61 -9.19
N PRO A 7 4.86 14.46 -10.17
CA PRO A 7 5.49 13.98 -11.40
C PRO A 7 6.81 13.23 -11.19
N TYR A 8 7.46 13.39 -10.05
CA TYR A 8 8.73 12.74 -9.69
C TYR A 8 8.55 11.46 -8.87
N MET A 9 7.32 11.10 -8.51
CA MET A 9 7.01 9.95 -7.66
C MET A 9 6.76 8.69 -8.51
N ASP A 10 7.71 7.74 -8.46
CA ASP A 10 7.56 6.40 -9.05
C ASP A 10 6.55 5.55 -8.25
N PHE A 11 6.55 5.69 -6.92
CA PHE A 11 5.60 5.05 -6.02
C PHE A 11 4.79 6.10 -5.26
N LEU A 12 3.48 5.88 -5.14
CA LEU A 12 2.58 6.68 -4.33
C LEU A 12 1.85 5.77 -3.35
N PHE A 13 2.17 5.89 -2.05
CA PHE A 13 1.51 5.16 -0.98
C PHE A 13 0.46 6.04 -0.29
N GLY A 14 -0.55 5.41 0.29
CA GLY A 14 -1.53 6.06 1.16
C GLY A 14 -2.56 5.07 1.70
N ASN A 15 -3.42 5.52 2.61
CA ASN A 15 -4.60 4.77 3.05
C ASN A 15 -5.89 5.28 2.36
N GLU A 16 -7.02 4.66 2.67
CA GLU A 16 -8.33 5.01 2.10
C GLU A 16 -8.75 6.47 2.33
N SER A 17 -8.42 7.03 3.48
CA SER A 17 -8.78 8.41 3.84
C SER A 17 -7.91 9.41 3.09
N GLU A 18 -6.61 9.12 3.00
CA GLU A 18 -5.65 9.91 2.22
C GLU A 18 -5.95 9.83 0.72
N ALA A 19 -6.36 8.67 0.22
CA ALA A 19 -6.81 8.49 -1.16
C ALA A 19 -8.04 9.37 -1.45
N ALA A 20 -9.04 9.37 -0.56
CA ALA A 20 -10.22 10.21 -0.71
C ALA A 20 -9.87 11.71 -0.73
N GLU A 21 -9.00 12.17 0.16
CA GLU A 21 -8.53 13.57 0.18
C GLU A 21 -7.68 13.91 -1.06
N PHE A 22 -6.85 12.97 -1.53
CA PHE A 22 -6.11 13.13 -2.77
C PHE A 22 -7.05 13.29 -3.96
N GLY A 23 -8.09 12.46 -4.07
CA GLY A 23 -9.12 12.56 -5.11
C GLY A 23 -9.80 13.94 -5.13
N LYS A 24 -10.18 14.46 -3.96
CA LYS A 24 -10.74 15.82 -3.81
C LYS A 24 -9.75 16.89 -4.27
N MET A 25 -8.48 16.79 -3.85
CA MET A 25 -7.42 17.73 -4.24
C MET A 25 -7.20 17.73 -5.76
N MET A 26 -7.28 16.56 -6.40
CA MET A 26 -7.13 16.38 -7.84
C MET A 26 -8.42 16.68 -8.62
N LYS A 27 -9.54 16.89 -7.93
CA LYS A 27 -10.88 17.14 -8.50
C LYS A 27 -11.41 15.96 -9.32
N TYR A 28 -11.09 14.74 -8.90
CA TYR A 28 -11.74 13.54 -9.43
C TYR A 28 -13.21 13.51 -9.00
N LYS A 29 -14.09 12.96 -9.83
CA LYS A 29 -15.53 12.89 -9.53
C LYS A 29 -15.85 11.69 -8.65
N GLU A 30 -15.04 10.65 -8.79
CA GLU A 30 -15.17 9.37 -8.16
C GLU A 30 -14.52 9.38 -6.76
N THR A 31 -15.11 8.61 -5.86
CA THR A 31 -14.73 8.59 -4.44
C THR A 31 -14.21 7.24 -3.97
N ASP A 32 -14.31 6.20 -4.80
CA ASP A 32 -13.83 4.87 -4.46
C ASP A 32 -12.30 4.75 -4.67
N VAL A 33 -11.66 4.03 -3.76
CA VAL A 33 -10.20 3.85 -3.73
C VAL A 33 -9.66 3.25 -5.05
N PRO A 34 -10.26 2.19 -5.64
CA PRO A 34 -9.83 1.66 -6.92
C PRO A 34 -9.79 2.69 -8.05
N THR A 35 -10.84 3.49 -8.22
CA THR A 35 -10.88 4.48 -9.30
C THR A 35 -9.90 5.61 -9.05
N ILE A 36 -9.78 6.10 -7.81
CA ILE A 36 -8.78 7.12 -7.45
C ILE A 36 -7.37 6.60 -7.73
N ALA A 37 -7.05 5.36 -7.36
CA ALA A 37 -5.75 4.76 -7.63
C ALA A 37 -5.46 4.66 -9.13
N ALA A 38 -6.45 4.22 -9.92
CA ALA A 38 -6.34 4.14 -11.37
C ALA A 38 -6.04 5.51 -12.01
N LEU A 39 -6.77 6.56 -11.60
CA LEU A 39 -6.55 7.93 -12.08
C LEU A 39 -5.17 8.46 -11.66
N ALA A 40 -4.82 8.31 -10.38
CA ALA A 40 -3.53 8.75 -9.84
C ALA A 40 -2.33 8.08 -10.53
N SER A 41 -2.47 6.82 -10.95
CA SER A 41 -1.42 6.09 -11.67
C SER A 41 -1.18 6.59 -13.11
N LYS A 42 -2.15 7.33 -13.67
CA LYS A 42 -2.06 7.95 -15.01
C LYS A 42 -1.61 9.41 -14.99
N GLU A 43 -1.55 10.03 -13.81
CA GLU A 43 -1.01 11.38 -13.67
C GLU A 43 0.42 11.45 -14.22
N GLU A 44 0.80 12.62 -14.75
CA GLU A 44 2.09 12.84 -15.41
C GLU A 44 3.26 12.29 -14.58
N SER A 45 4.23 11.65 -15.26
CA SER A 45 5.46 11.13 -14.67
C SER A 45 6.64 11.55 -15.53
N VAL A 46 7.65 12.18 -14.92
CA VAL A 46 8.84 12.65 -15.63
C VAL A 46 9.96 11.61 -15.68
N SER A 47 9.86 10.53 -14.90
CA SER A 47 10.87 9.47 -14.85
C SER A 47 10.83 8.53 -16.07
N GLY A 48 9.81 8.65 -16.91
CA GLY A 48 9.51 7.72 -18.00
C GLY A 48 8.94 6.37 -17.52
N LYS A 49 8.91 6.12 -16.20
CA LYS A 49 8.27 4.95 -15.61
C LYS A 49 6.80 5.20 -15.34
N LYS A 50 6.00 4.14 -15.42
CA LYS A 50 4.61 4.15 -14.99
C LYS A 50 4.56 4.20 -13.47
N ARG A 51 3.81 5.15 -12.91
CA ARG A 51 3.63 5.27 -11.46
C ARG A 51 2.90 4.06 -10.92
N THR A 52 3.40 3.52 -9.82
CA THR A 52 2.72 2.49 -9.04
C THR A 52 2.05 3.14 -7.84
N VAL A 53 0.74 3.11 -7.79
CA VAL A 53 -0.06 3.61 -6.66
C VAL A 53 -0.45 2.43 -5.79
N VAL A 54 -0.25 2.53 -4.48
CA VAL A 54 -0.54 1.48 -3.50
C VAL A 54 -1.36 2.07 -2.36
N PHE A 55 -2.64 1.74 -2.30
CA PHE A 55 -3.55 2.20 -1.25
C PHE A 55 -4.01 1.06 -0.35
N THR A 56 -3.73 1.18 0.94
CA THR A 56 -4.22 0.24 1.98
C THR A 56 -5.62 0.62 2.45
N GLN A 57 -6.39 -0.34 2.96
CA GLN A 57 -7.77 -0.13 3.42
C GLN A 57 -8.09 -0.93 4.69
N GLY A 58 -7.25 -0.79 5.72
CA GLY A 58 -7.34 -1.59 6.95
C GLY A 58 -7.34 -3.10 6.67
N SER A 59 -8.40 -3.80 7.08
CA SER A 59 -8.57 -5.25 6.88
C SER A 59 -9.24 -5.64 5.56
N SER A 60 -9.57 -4.68 4.69
CA SER A 60 -10.11 -4.94 3.34
C SER A 60 -8.97 -5.37 2.39
N PHE A 61 -9.05 -5.07 1.10
CA PHE A 61 -7.95 -5.30 0.16
C PHE A 61 -6.99 -4.10 0.10
N THR A 62 -5.72 -4.37 -0.18
CA THR A 62 -4.77 -3.36 -0.68
C THR A 62 -4.99 -3.18 -2.18
N CYS A 63 -5.25 -1.96 -2.61
CA CYS A 63 -5.42 -1.59 -4.00
C CYS A 63 -4.06 -1.19 -4.60
N VAL A 64 -3.64 -1.84 -5.67
CA VAL A 64 -2.48 -1.42 -6.46
C VAL A 64 -2.93 -1.01 -7.86
N ALA A 65 -2.48 0.14 -8.33
CA ALA A 65 -2.75 0.60 -9.69
C ALA A 65 -1.47 0.99 -10.44
N VAL A 66 -1.36 0.51 -11.68
CA VAL A 66 -0.29 0.86 -12.61
C VAL A 66 -0.92 1.15 -13.97
N ASP A 67 -0.68 2.34 -14.51
CA ASP A 67 -1.18 2.76 -15.84
C ASP A 67 -2.71 2.58 -16.00
N GLY A 68 -3.46 2.83 -14.93
CA GLY A 68 -4.91 2.68 -14.87
C GLY A 68 -5.43 1.27 -14.63
N LYS A 69 -4.56 0.25 -14.58
CA LYS A 69 -4.94 -1.13 -14.28
C LYS A 69 -4.89 -1.35 -12.78
N VAL A 70 -6.00 -1.79 -12.21
CA VAL A 70 -6.12 -2.05 -10.77
C VAL A 70 -5.96 -3.54 -10.49
N THR A 71 -5.25 -3.86 -9.42
CA THR A 71 -5.19 -5.20 -8.82
C THR A 71 -5.50 -5.04 -7.33
N LYS A 72 -6.40 -5.89 -6.83
CA LYS A 72 -6.81 -5.90 -5.42
C LYS A 72 -6.15 -7.08 -4.74
N TYR A 73 -5.39 -6.84 -3.68
CA TYR A 73 -4.72 -7.88 -2.92
C TYR A 73 -5.41 -8.07 -1.57
N ALA A 74 -5.88 -9.28 -1.30
CA ALA A 74 -6.51 -9.62 -0.03
C ALA A 74 -5.52 -9.47 1.12
N VAL A 75 -5.94 -8.79 2.19
CA VAL A 75 -5.18 -8.79 3.45
C VAL A 75 -5.41 -10.13 4.16
N PRO A 76 -4.36 -10.88 4.55
CA PRO A 76 -4.53 -12.12 5.30
C PRO A 76 -5.29 -11.87 6.60
N LYS A 77 -6.17 -12.79 6.99
CA LYS A 77 -6.99 -12.62 8.20
C LYS A 77 -6.13 -12.72 9.46
N LEU A 78 -6.34 -11.77 10.39
CA LEU A 78 -5.79 -11.80 11.74
C LEU A 78 -6.94 -11.80 12.76
N GLU A 79 -6.83 -12.62 13.79
CA GLU A 79 -7.82 -12.65 14.87
C GLU A 79 -7.84 -11.31 15.61
N ALA A 80 -9.03 -10.71 15.78
CA ALA A 80 -9.18 -9.39 16.41
C ALA A 80 -8.52 -9.29 17.79
N LYS A 81 -8.54 -10.37 18.59
CA LYS A 81 -7.90 -10.43 19.92
C LYS A 81 -6.38 -10.30 19.90
N LYS A 82 -5.73 -10.49 18.74
CA LYS A 82 -4.28 -10.32 18.58
C LYS A 82 -3.92 -8.87 18.25
N ILE A 83 -4.88 -8.05 17.81
CA ILE A 83 -4.65 -6.64 17.49
C ILE A 83 -4.58 -5.86 18.81
N VAL A 84 -3.43 -5.24 19.07
CA VAL A 84 -3.13 -4.49 20.29
C VAL A 84 -3.18 -2.98 20.01
N ASP A 85 -2.53 -2.53 18.94
CA ASP A 85 -2.42 -1.12 18.55
C ASP A 85 -2.33 -1.04 17.01
N VAL A 86 -3.08 -0.15 16.37
CA VAL A 86 -3.02 0.02 14.89
C VAL A 86 -1.99 1.07 14.46
N ASN A 87 -1.36 1.75 15.41
CA ASN A 87 -0.34 2.75 15.14
C ASN A 87 0.85 2.14 14.37
N GLY A 88 1.31 2.85 13.34
CA GLY A 88 2.44 2.42 12.52
C GLY A 88 2.15 1.27 11.55
N ALA A 89 0.90 0.80 11.42
CA ALA A 89 0.54 -0.23 10.43
C ALA A 89 0.91 0.19 9.00
N GLY A 90 0.67 1.46 8.64
CA GLY A 90 1.04 2.02 7.34
C GLY A 90 2.55 2.07 7.14
N ASP A 91 3.30 2.56 8.13
CA ASP A 91 4.76 2.62 8.08
C ASP A 91 5.38 1.22 7.95
N ALA A 92 4.88 0.26 8.72
CA ALA A 92 5.31 -1.13 8.66
C ALA A 92 4.97 -1.77 7.31
N PHE A 93 3.77 -1.49 6.75
CA PHE A 93 3.41 -1.94 5.41
C PHE A 93 4.39 -1.42 4.36
N VAL A 94 4.66 -0.11 4.35
CA VAL A 94 5.58 0.51 3.39
C VAL A 94 6.99 -0.04 3.59
N GLY A 95 7.46 -0.21 4.83
CA GLY A 95 8.75 -0.81 5.14
C GLY A 95 8.89 -2.24 4.60
N GLY A 96 7.89 -3.09 4.84
CA GLY A 96 7.83 -4.45 4.31
C GLY A 96 7.84 -4.47 2.79
N PHE A 97 7.01 -3.65 2.15
CA PHE A 97 6.93 -3.51 0.71
C PHE A 97 8.28 -3.11 0.09
N LEU A 98 8.89 -2.03 0.60
CA LEU A 98 10.16 -1.52 0.08
C LEU A 98 11.31 -2.51 0.30
N SER A 99 11.28 -3.30 1.38
CA SER A 99 12.32 -4.29 1.68
C SER A 99 12.49 -5.35 0.58
N LEU A 100 11.40 -5.72 -0.09
CA LEU A 100 11.41 -6.67 -1.21
C LEU A 100 11.48 -5.96 -2.57
N ALA A 101 10.88 -4.77 -2.71
CA ALA A 101 11.01 -3.98 -3.94
C ALA A 101 12.49 -3.66 -4.23
N LEU A 102 13.29 -3.33 -3.21
CA LEU A 102 14.73 -3.10 -3.33
C LEU A 102 15.52 -4.35 -3.76
N LYS A 103 14.96 -5.55 -3.58
CA LYS A 103 15.53 -6.82 -4.04
C LYS A 103 15.03 -7.24 -5.43
N GLY A 104 14.21 -6.41 -6.08
CA GLY A 104 13.64 -6.70 -7.40
C GLY A 104 12.49 -7.72 -7.38
N ALA A 105 11.85 -7.94 -6.22
CA ALA A 105 10.67 -8.79 -6.14
C ALA A 105 9.48 -8.19 -6.93
N ASP A 106 8.54 -9.04 -7.33
CA ASP A 106 7.32 -8.58 -7.98
C ASP A 106 6.37 -7.86 -7.02
N ILE A 107 5.41 -7.09 -7.55
CA ILE A 107 4.48 -6.28 -6.76
C ILE A 107 3.65 -7.13 -5.79
N ALA A 108 3.19 -8.31 -6.21
CA ALA A 108 2.38 -9.19 -5.35
C ALA A 108 3.18 -9.65 -4.13
N THR A 109 4.46 -9.96 -4.32
CA THR A 109 5.39 -10.35 -3.25
C THR A 109 5.72 -9.15 -2.35
N CYS A 110 5.87 -7.95 -2.91
CA CYS A 110 6.06 -6.73 -2.11
C CYS A 110 4.84 -6.42 -1.24
N VAL A 111 3.61 -6.57 -1.78
CA VAL A 111 2.38 -6.38 -1.01
C VAL A 111 2.27 -7.40 0.11
N ASP A 112 2.60 -8.67 -0.14
CA ASP A 112 2.60 -9.72 0.88
C ASP A 112 3.55 -9.41 2.04
N ALA A 113 4.78 -8.97 1.74
CA ALA A 113 5.73 -8.53 2.77
C ALA A 113 5.24 -7.30 3.56
N GLY A 114 4.54 -6.38 2.88
CA GLY A 114 3.88 -5.26 3.53
C GLY A 114 2.77 -5.72 4.49
N HIS A 115 1.90 -6.63 4.05
CA HIS A 115 0.84 -7.21 4.88
C HIS A 115 1.42 -7.93 6.11
N TYR A 116 2.45 -8.76 5.91
CA TYR A 116 3.15 -9.40 7.02
C TYR A 116 3.67 -8.38 8.03
N SER A 117 4.37 -7.35 7.55
CA SER A 117 5.01 -6.36 8.43
C SER A 117 3.96 -5.55 9.20
N ALA A 118 2.87 -5.16 8.55
CA ALA A 118 1.74 -4.51 9.21
C ALA A 118 1.08 -5.41 10.26
N GLN A 119 0.90 -6.71 9.97
CA GLN A 119 0.34 -7.64 10.96
C GLN A 119 1.27 -7.85 12.16
N VAL A 120 2.58 -7.87 11.95
CA VAL A 120 3.55 -7.97 13.05
C VAL A 120 3.45 -6.74 13.95
N ILE A 121 3.44 -5.53 13.37
CA ILE A 121 3.48 -4.30 14.18
C ILE A 121 2.21 -4.13 15.01
N ILE A 122 1.04 -4.44 14.45
CA ILE A 122 -0.23 -4.21 15.14
C ILE A 122 -0.51 -5.16 16.31
N GLN A 123 0.30 -6.20 16.46
CA GLN A 123 0.27 -7.14 17.59
C GLN A 123 1.11 -6.66 18.78
N THR A 124 1.72 -5.48 18.68
CA THR A 124 2.53 -4.85 19.72
C THR A 124 2.05 -3.44 20.01
N SER A 125 2.36 -2.88 21.17
CA SER A 125 2.05 -1.48 21.47
C SER A 125 3.10 -0.56 20.85
N GLY A 126 2.64 0.49 20.15
CA GLY A 126 3.52 1.39 19.41
C GLY A 126 4.22 0.71 18.23
N THR A 127 5.44 1.14 17.92
CA THR A 127 6.20 0.69 16.74
C THR A 127 7.41 -0.18 17.10
N SER A 128 7.26 -1.06 18.09
CA SER A 128 8.35 -1.91 18.59
C SER A 128 8.47 -3.21 17.80
N LEU A 129 9.66 -3.50 17.26
CA LEU A 129 9.98 -4.78 16.61
C LEU A 129 10.91 -5.59 17.50
N ASN A 130 10.55 -6.85 17.76
CA ASN A 130 11.34 -7.77 18.58
C ASN A 130 11.81 -8.98 17.77
N GLY A 131 13.12 -9.27 17.84
CA GLY A 131 13.70 -10.46 17.22
C GLY A 131 13.89 -10.37 15.71
N LYS A 132 14.09 -11.52 15.07
CA LYS A 132 14.25 -11.64 13.61
C LYS A 132 12.89 -11.87 12.96
N PRO A 133 12.65 -11.31 11.75
CA PRO A 133 11.42 -11.59 11.02
C PRO A 133 11.32 -13.09 10.70
N SER A 134 10.12 -13.63 10.90
CA SER A 134 9.72 -15.00 10.53
C SER A 134 9.07 -15.07 9.14
N TYR A 135 9.16 -13.99 8.36
CA TYR A 135 8.59 -13.87 7.03
C TYR A 135 9.06 -15.01 6.12
N LYS A 136 8.11 -15.65 5.45
CA LYS A 136 8.35 -16.61 4.37
C LYS A 136 7.72 -16.03 3.13
N GLU A 137 8.52 -15.89 2.08
CA GLU A 137 8.07 -15.29 0.83
C GLU A 137 6.83 -16.01 0.29
N ALA A 138 5.77 -15.24 0.07
CA ALA A 138 4.54 -15.67 -0.56
C ALA A 138 4.07 -14.57 -1.51
N LYS A 139 3.12 -14.91 -2.40
CA LYS A 139 2.47 -13.93 -3.26
C LYS A 139 1.13 -13.56 -2.65
N ALA A 140 0.86 -12.27 -2.52
CA ALA A 140 -0.42 -11.79 -2.03
C ALA A 140 -1.55 -12.30 -2.94
N GLU A 141 -2.63 -12.77 -2.33
CA GLU A 141 -3.79 -13.31 -3.04
C GLU A 141 -4.55 -12.17 -3.73
N VAL A 142 -4.85 -12.33 -5.03
CA VAL A 142 -5.62 -11.34 -5.79
C VAL A 142 -7.12 -11.62 -5.60
N GLN A 143 -7.89 -10.58 -5.30
CA GLN A 143 -9.36 -10.63 -5.28
C GLN A 143 -9.92 -10.32 -6.67
N GLU A 144 -10.93 -11.09 -7.10
CA GLU A 144 -11.73 -10.80 -8.30
C GLU A 144 -12.58 -9.52 -8.16
#